data_AF-A0A835CFB3-F1
#
_entry.id   AF-A0A835CFB3-F1
#
_cell.length_a   1.000
_cell.length_b   1.000
_cell.length_c   1.000
_cell.angle_alpha   90.00
_cell.angle_beta   90.00
_cell.angle_gamma   90.00
#
_symmetry.space_group_name_H-M   'P 1'
#
loop_
_entity.id
_entity.type
_entity.pdbx_description
1 polymer ?
#
loop_
_entity_poly.entity_id
_entity_poly.type
_entity_poly.pdbx_seq_one_letter_code
_entity_poly.pdbx_strand_id
1 'polypeptide(L)'
;MMYVGITLPVLPIIMWDDQPIGNATLPQYRRRLTLTPLAATRFDGSPASASTIAPPNGPLVWELQHTAVQEVGNESDFKVHVFSSSSELLEKLHKKWNLVEKQPFPAMYSSIYGGIILDPAMMVIPMDDHMVHRGHGVFDTAIILNGYICGLDVRLDRFVRSIAKAKISSPFSQSALRSILIQLTAVSKCKKGTLRYWLSPGPGDFQLSPSGCPTSAFYAVVIDNDFSQCKDGVKVITSHVPMKPPQIATMKTVNYLPNVLAKMEAEEKGASDSIWVDEEGYIAEGPKMNVAFITKEKELVMPNFDKILRGCTARRVLELAPKLVDEGLLKGVATKNITVEEAKSAAEMMYLGSTLPVLPIIMWDDQPIGDGRVGELTKQLSDMLWDDMVAGPGRIPVPYV
;
A
#
# COMPACT_ATOMS: atom_id res chain seq x y z
N MET A 1 59.95 10.97 -22.64
CA MET A 1 60.42 10.19 -23.80
C MET A 1 61.23 9.02 -23.26
N MET A 2 60.90 7.81 -23.71
CA MET A 2 61.53 6.50 -23.46
C MET A 2 61.28 5.72 -22.15
N TYR A 3 60.92 4.46 -22.39
CA TYR A 3 60.57 3.32 -21.53
C TYR A 3 61.77 2.73 -20.78
N VAL A 4 61.53 2.14 -19.60
CA VAL A 4 62.10 0.85 -19.14
C VAL A 4 61.09 0.17 -18.20
N GLY A 5 60.83 -1.13 -18.37
CA GLY A 5 59.76 -1.88 -17.69
C GLY A 5 60.20 -2.97 -16.68
N ILE A 6 59.28 -3.93 -16.49
CA ILE A 6 59.37 -5.23 -15.76
C ILE A 6 59.12 -5.05 -14.23
N THR A 7 58.26 -5.77 -13.48
CA THR A 7 57.78 -7.17 -13.49
C THR A 7 56.43 -7.30 -12.74
N LEU A 8 55.58 -8.27 -13.12
CA LEU A 8 54.48 -8.82 -12.31
C LEU A 8 54.82 -10.25 -11.87
N PRO A 9 54.37 -10.73 -10.69
CA PRO A 9 54.28 -12.16 -10.41
C PRO A 9 52.89 -12.74 -10.68
N VAL A 10 52.89 -14.04 -10.95
CA VAL A 10 51.89 -14.85 -11.66
C VAL A 10 51.42 -15.99 -10.74
N LEU A 11 50.08 -16.12 -10.59
CA LEU A 11 49.21 -17.32 -10.47
C LEU A 11 49.30 -18.25 -9.22
N PRO A 12 48.26 -19.08 -8.92
CA PRO A 12 47.77 -20.19 -9.75
C PRO A 12 46.30 -20.11 -10.22
N ILE A 13 46.11 -20.50 -11.48
CA ILE A 13 44.88 -21.00 -12.11
C ILE A 13 44.73 -22.49 -11.75
N ILE A 14 43.49 -22.94 -11.50
CA ILE A 14 43.11 -24.35 -11.65
C ILE A 14 42.31 -24.44 -12.97
N MET A 15 42.83 -25.24 -13.90
CA MET A 15 42.21 -25.58 -15.18
C MET A 15 41.26 -26.77 -15.02
N TRP A 16 40.26 -26.86 -15.90
CA TRP A 16 39.86 -28.13 -16.51
C TRP A 16 39.54 -27.91 -17.99
N ASP A 17 39.88 -28.93 -18.77
CA ASP A 17 40.16 -28.98 -20.21
C ASP A 17 39.03 -28.58 -21.17
N ASP A 18 39.45 -27.98 -22.28
CA ASP A 18 38.76 -27.95 -23.57
C ASP A 18 39.13 -29.18 -24.41
N GLN A 19 38.19 -29.72 -25.21
CA GLN A 19 38.28 -29.95 -26.68
C GLN A 19 37.07 -30.78 -27.20
N PRO A 20 36.77 -30.79 -28.53
CA PRO A 20 35.45 -30.43 -29.07
C PRO A 20 34.70 -31.58 -29.77
N ILE A 21 33.38 -31.43 -29.95
CA ILE A 21 32.59 -32.23 -30.91
C ILE A 21 31.63 -31.28 -31.65
N GLY A 22 31.67 -31.38 -32.98
CA GLY A 22 30.99 -30.48 -33.91
C GLY A 22 29.52 -30.78 -34.21
N ASN A 23 28.95 -29.87 -34.98
CA ASN A 23 27.74 -29.94 -35.80
C ASN A 23 26.56 -30.79 -35.30
N ALA A 24 25.56 -30.12 -34.72
CA ALA A 24 24.17 -30.51 -34.87
C ALA A 24 23.24 -29.28 -34.81
N THR A 25 22.41 -29.18 -35.84
CA THR A 25 21.34 -28.22 -36.10
C THR A 25 20.36 -28.01 -34.92
N LEU A 26 20.08 -26.74 -34.60
CA LEU A 26 19.02 -26.32 -33.67
C LEU A 26 17.61 -26.54 -34.27
N PRO A 27 16.64 -27.14 -33.55
CA PRO A 27 15.25 -27.13 -33.97
C PRO A 27 14.56 -25.81 -33.62
N GLN A 28 14.05 -25.12 -34.64
CA GLN A 28 13.13 -24.00 -34.52
C GLN A 28 11.75 -24.50 -34.03
N TYR A 29 11.35 -24.14 -32.82
CA TYR A 29 9.95 -24.30 -32.40
C TYR A 29 9.14 -23.07 -32.84
N ARG A 30 8.45 -23.18 -33.98
CA ARG A 30 7.30 -22.32 -34.32
C ARG A 30 6.05 -22.85 -33.61
N ARG A 31 5.53 -22.16 -32.59
CA ARG A 31 4.14 -22.36 -32.15
C ARG A 31 3.23 -21.48 -33.00
N ARG A 32 2.43 -22.13 -33.85
CA ARG A 32 1.36 -21.54 -34.66
C ARG A 32 0.10 -21.53 -33.78
N LEU A 33 -0.41 -20.36 -33.43
CA LEU A 33 -1.73 -20.23 -32.80
C LEU A 33 -2.77 -20.18 -33.93
N THR A 34 -3.52 -21.27 -34.09
CA THR A 34 -4.68 -21.33 -34.99
C THR A 34 -5.92 -21.12 -34.14
N LEU A 35 -6.63 -20.01 -34.36
CA LEU A 35 -7.95 -19.75 -33.78
C LEU A 35 -9.00 -20.47 -34.64
N THR A 36 -9.71 -21.42 -34.04
CA THR A 36 -10.89 -22.04 -34.64
C THR A 36 -12.12 -21.55 -33.88
N PRO A 37 -13.13 -20.95 -34.52
CA PRO A 37 -14.36 -20.56 -33.85
C PRO A 37 -15.30 -21.77 -33.76
N LEU A 38 -15.86 -22.02 -32.58
CA LEU A 38 -16.90 -23.05 -32.39
C LEU A 38 -18.22 -22.40 -31.94
N ALA A 39 -19.12 -22.40 -32.92
CA ALA A 39 -20.58 -22.42 -32.93
C ALA A 39 -21.39 -21.97 -31.70
N ALA A 40 -22.31 -21.05 -31.98
CA ALA A 40 -23.50 -20.76 -31.20
C ALA A 40 -24.43 -21.98 -31.10
N THR A 41 -24.92 -22.27 -29.90
CA THR A 41 -26.06 -23.14 -29.64
C THR A 41 -27.20 -22.31 -29.06
N ARG A 42 -28.30 -22.22 -29.83
CA ARG A 42 -29.63 -21.86 -29.33
C ARG A 42 -30.27 -23.09 -28.70
N PHE A 43 -30.98 -22.90 -27.59
CA PHE A 43 -32.10 -23.76 -27.22
C PHE A 43 -33.23 -22.89 -26.65
N ASP A 44 -34.41 -23.07 -27.25
CA ASP A 44 -35.68 -22.43 -26.91
C ASP A 44 -36.35 -23.12 -25.71
N GLY A 45 -37.04 -22.34 -24.87
CA GLY A 45 -37.91 -22.83 -23.79
C GLY A 45 -38.83 -21.72 -23.26
N SER A 46 -40.14 -21.89 -23.48
CA SER A 46 -41.26 -20.95 -23.22
C SER A 46 -41.63 -20.78 -21.72
N PRO A 47 -42.57 -19.88 -21.33
CA PRO A 47 -42.47 -19.07 -20.12
C PRO A 47 -43.30 -19.61 -18.95
N ALA A 48 -42.88 -19.29 -17.73
CA ALA A 48 -43.70 -19.42 -16.53
C ALA A 48 -43.73 -18.09 -15.77
N SER A 49 -44.96 -17.65 -15.52
CA SER A 49 -45.39 -16.48 -14.75
C SER A 49 -44.85 -16.46 -13.31
N ALA A 50 -44.38 -15.31 -12.85
CA ALA A 50 -44.40 -14.98 -11.42
C ALA A 50 -44.55 -13.46 -11.20
N SER A 51 -45.43 -13.16 -10.26
CA SER A 51 -46.01 -11.87 -9.89
C SER A 51 -45.02 -10.79 -9.43
N THR A 52 -45.28 -9.58 -9.90
CA THR A 52 -44.70 -8.31 -9.46
C THR A 52 -45.09 -8.01 -8.01
N ILE A 53 -44.11 -7.92 -7.12
CA ILE A 53 -44.21 -7.17 -5.85
C ILE A 53 -43.10 -6.12 -5.90
N ALA A 54 -43.49 -4.86 -5.99
CA ALA A 54 -42.58 -3.72 -6.00
C ALA A 54 -42.05 -3.43 -4.59
N PRO A 55 -40.72 -3.29 -4.39
CA PRO A 55 -40.18 -2.64 -3.20
C PRO A 55 -40.17 -1.11 -3.37
N PRO A 56 -40.41 -0.34 -2.30
CA PRO A 56 -40.50 1.11 -2.37
C PRO A 56 -39.10 1.76 -2.47
N ASN A 57 -38.99 2.66 -3.44
CA ASN A 57 -38.21 3.90 -3.49
C ASN A 57 -36.70 3.86 -3.21
N GLY A 58 -35.96 3.88 -4.33
CA GLY A 58 -34.81 4.77 -4.51
C GLY A 58 -33.46 4.07 -4.63
N PRO A 59 -32.90 3.87 -5.83
CA PRO A 59 -31.48 3.57 -5.93
C PRO A 59 -30.71 4.83 -5.55
N LEU A 60 -29.84 4.73 -4.54
CA LEU A 60 -28.69 5.62 -4.43
C LEU A 60 -27.79 5.29 -5.63
N VAL A 61 -28.06 5.97 -6.73
CA VAL A 61 -27.23 5.95 -7.93
C VAL A 61 -25.93 6.66 -7.56
N TRP A 62 -24.89 5.89 -7.26
CA TRP A 62 -23.55 6.39 -7.51
C TRP A 62 -23.39 6.47 -9.02
N GLU A 63 -23.71 7.63 -9.59
CA GLU A 63 -23.21 7.96 -10.91
C GLU A 63 -21.69 7.85 -10.81
N LEU A 64 -21.13 6.76 -11.33
CA LEU A 64 -19.81 6.81 -11.90
C LEU A 64 -19.88 7.97 -12.88
N GLN A 65 -19.40 9.14 -12.46
CA GLN A 65 -19.06 10.20 -13.38
C GLN A 65 -18.04 9.57 -14.32
N HIS A 66 -18.54 9.00 -15.41
CA HIS A 66 -17.80 8.86 -16.65
C HIS A 66 -17.55 10.30 -17.07
N THR A 67 -16.54 10.92 -16.45
CA THR A 67 -15.85 12.04 -17.07
C THR A 67 -15.55 11.54 -18.46
N ALA A 68 -16.22 12.12 -19.46
CA ALA A 68 -16.04 11.75 -20.84
C ALA A 68 -14.53 11.62 -21.07
N VAL A 69 -14.06 10.40 -21.36
CA VAL A 69 -12.71 10.23 -21.84
C VAL A 69 -12.70 11.03 -23.13
N GLN A 70 -12.00 12.18 -23.12
CA GLN A 70 -11.69 12.85 -24.37
C GLN A 70 -10.90 11.82 -25.17
N GLU A 71 -11.57 11.13 -26.09
CA GLU A 71 -10.89 10.43 -27.17
C GLU A 71 -9.93 11.44 -27.78
N VAL A 72 -8.66 11.06 -27.88
CA VAL A 72 -7.63 11.90 -28.48
C VAL A 72 -8.13 12.18 -29.90
N GLY A 73 -8.59 13.41 -30.13
CA GLY A 73 -9.40 13.76 -31.30
C GLY A 73 -8.71 13.40 -32.62
N ASN A 74 -9.53 13.07 -33.61
CA ASN A 74 -9.24 12.85 -35.04
C ASN A 74 -7.75 12.64 -35.37
N GLU A 75 -7.36 11.37 -35.54
CA GLU A 75 -5.97 10.86 -35.65
C GLU A 75 -5.10 11.54 -36.73
N SER A 76 -5.65 12.34 -37.64
CA SER A 76 -4.92 12.92 -38.77
C SER A 76 -4.09 14.18 -38.45
N ASP A 77 -4.32 14.87 -37.33
CA ASP A 77 -3.62 16.14 -36.99
C ASP A 77 -3.01 16.18 -35.57
N PHE A 78 -2.94 15.04 -34.88
CA PHE A 78 -2.34 14.98 -33.54
C PHE A 78 -0.82 15.20 -33.60
N LYS A 79 -0.36 16.38 -33.20
CA LYS A 79 1.07 16.70 -33.04
C LYS A 79 1.44 16.72 -31.56
N VAL A 80 2.47 15.96 -31.20
CA VAL A 80 3.05 16.00 -29.86
C VAL A 80 3.80 17.32 -29.68
N HIS A 81 3.43 18.08 -28.65
CA HIS A 81 4.09 19.34 -28.32
C HIS A 81 5.52 19.10 -27.84
N VAL A 82 6.50 19.80 -28.43
CA VAL A 82 7.90 19.78 -27.99
C VAL A 82 8.16 21.02 -27.16
N PHE A 83 8.44 20.84 -25.87
CA PHE A 83 8.84 21.94 -25.00
C PHE A 83 10.25 22.38 -25.36
N SER A 84 10.40 23.67 -25.63
CA SER A 84 11.67 24.26 -26.07
C SER A 84 12.47 24.87 -24.91
N SER A 85 11.85 25.05 -23.74
CA SER A 85 12.48 25.61 -22.55
C SER A 85 11.91 25.03 -21.25
N SER A 86 12.69 25.13 -20.17
CA SER A 86 12.25 24.77 -18.82
C SER A 86 11.14 25.69 -18.30
N SER A 87 11.18 26.98 -18.62
CA SER A 87 10.16 27.96 -18.22
C SER A 87 8.79 27.61 -18.78
N GLU A 88 8.73 27.22 -20.05
CA GLU A 88 7.49 26.79 -20.71
C GLU A 88 6.86 25.56 -20.02
N LEU A 89 7.70 24.59 -19.62
CA LEU A 89 7.27 23.42 -18.87
C LEU A 89 6.77 23.78 -17.47
N LEU A 90 7.49 24.66 -16.76
CA LEU A 90 7.13 25.12 -15.41
C LEU A 90 5.78 25.85 -15.41
N GLU A 91 5.57 26.77 -16.36
CA GLU A 91 4.29 27.45 -16.51
C GLU A 91 3.14 26.46 -16.72
N LYS A 92 3.36 25.40 -17.50
CA LYS A 92 2.36 24.36 -17.72
C LYS A 92 2.10 23.53 -16.46
N LEU A 93 3.12 23.23 -15.67
CA LEU A 93 2.97 22.55 -14.39
C LEU A 93 2.18 23.42 -13.40
N HIS A 94 2.47 24.72 -13.29
CA HIS A 94 1.72 25.64 -12.41
C HIS A 94 0.26 25.79 -12.84
N LYS A 95 -0.03 25.86 -14.14
CA LYS A 95 -1.42 25.91 -14.65
C LYS A 95 -2.30 24.78 -14.13
N LYS A 96 -1.75 23.56 -14.00
CA LYS A 96 -2.47 22.41 -13.43
C LYS A 96 -2.90 22.66 -11.97
N TRP A 97 -2.01 23.25 -11.18
CA TRP A 97 -2.23 23.47 -9.75
C TRP A 97 -3.08 24.71 -9.45
N ASN A 98 -3.10 25.70 -10.35
CA ASN A 98 -3.99 26.87 -10.24
C ASN A 98 -5.48 26.51 -10.28
N LEU A 99 -5.83 25.32 -10.78
CA LEU A 99 -7.21 24.82 -10.83
C LEU A 99 -7.66 24.13 -9.52
N VAL A 100 -6.75 23.93 -8.56
CA VAL A 100 -7.02 23.22 -7.32
C VAL A 100 -7.23 24.24 -6.19
N GLU A 101 -8.46 24.31 -5.65
CA GLU A 101 -8.83 25.28 -4.61
C GLU A 101 -8.05 25.11 -3.31
N LYS A 102 -7.83 23.87 -2.86
CA LYS A 102 -7.03 23.54 -1.66
C LYS A 102 -5.92 22.59 -2.03
N GLN A 103 -4.67 23.04 -1.87
CA GLN A 103 -3.48 22.22 -2.09
C GLN A 103 -3.36 21.16 -0.99
N PRO A 104 -3.49 19.85 -1.30
CA PRO A 104 -3.52 18.80 -0.27
C PRO A 104 -2.12 18.42 0.24
N PHE A 105 -1.06 18.86 -0.45
CA PHE A 105 0.33 18.49 -0.16
C PHE A 105 1.12 19.74 0.27
N PRO A 106 1.10 20.11 1.57
CA PRO A 106 1.76 21.33 2.03
C PRO A 106 3.30 21.30 1.93
N ALA A 107 3.92 20.12 1.94
CA ALA A 107 5.37 20.01 1.81
C ALA A 107 5.81 18.62 1.35
N MET A 108 6.89 18.57 0.56
CA MET A 108 7.59 17.35 0.17
C MET A 108 9.09 17.50 0.42
N TYR A 109 9.73 16.52 1.05
CA TYR A 109 11.18 16.38 1.02
C TYR A 109 11.61 15.50 -0.14
N SER A 110 12.69 15.89 -0.82
CA SER A 110 13.35 15.07 -1.84
C SER A 110 14.86 15.10 -1.62
N SER A 111 15.46 13.94 -1.42
CA SER A 111 16.92 13.79 -1.35
C SER A 111 17.63 14.07 -2.67
N ILE A 112 16.93 13.95 -3.82
CA ILE A 112 17.47 14.31 -5.13
C ILE A 112 17.83 15.80 -5.18
N TYR A 113 16.99 16.64 -4.60
CA TYR A 113 17.23 18.09 -4.49
C TYR A 113 17.89 18.48 -3.17
N GLY A 114 18.01 17.56 -2.21
CA GLY A 114 18.58 17.80 -0.89
C GLY A 114 17.75 18.73 0.00
N GLY A 115 16.43 18.84 -0.22
CA GLY A 115 15.63 19.88 0.44
C GLY A 115 14.12 19.63 0.52
N ILE A 116 13.44 20.55 1.22
CA ILE A 116 11.98 20.61 1.34
C ILE A 116 11.42 21.54 0.26
N ILE A 117 10.43 21.04 -0.46
CA ILE A 117 9.73 21.67 -1.56
C ILE A 117 8.34 22.04 -1.05
N LEU A 118 7.97 23.30 -1.23
CA LEU A 118 6.64 23.83 -0.89
C LEU A 118 5.75 24.05 -2.11
N ASP A 119 6.36 24.15 -3.29
CA ASP A 119 5.63 24.30 -4.56
C ASP A 119 5.12 22.93 -5.04
N PRO A 120 3.80 22.69 -5.07
CA PRO A 120 3.22 21.43 -5.53
C PRO A 120 3.60 21.06 -6.97
N ALA A 121 3.87 22.05 -7.83
CA ALA A 121 4.32 21.82 -9.20
C ALA A 121 5.71 21.14 -9.27
N MET A 122 6.51 21.32 -8.22
CA MET A 122 7.87 20.79 -8.11
C MET A 122 7.95 19.52 -7.27
N MET A 123 6.82 19.02 -6.77
CA MET A 123 6.72 17.74 -6.05
C MET A 123 6.74 16.57 -7.04
N VAL A 124 7.88 16.35 -7.68
CA VAL A 124 8.07 15.38 -8.76
C VAL A 124 9.09 14.30 -8.40
N ILE A 125 8.98 13.17 -9.08
CA ILE A 125 9.90 12.03 -8.96
C ILE A 125 10.49 11.77 -10.36
N PRO A 126 11.81 11.50 -10.48
CA PRO A 126 12.43 11.14 -11.75
C PRO A 126 11.81 9.87 -12.35
N MET A 127 11.57 9.88 -13.66
CA MET A 127 10.95 8.74 -14.37
C MET A 127 11.85 7.48 -14.35
N ASP A 128 13.16 7.69 -14.29
CA ASP A 128 14.21 6.68 -14.21
C ASP A 128 14.48 6.22 -12.76
N ASP A 129 13.71 6.67 -11.78
CA ASP A 129 13.76 6.11 -10.43
C ASP A 129 13.23 4.67 -10.44
N HIS A 130 14.03 3.73 -9.91
CA HIS A 130 13.73 2.30 -9.97
C HIS A 130 12.36 1.94 -9.35
N MET A 131 11.87 2.72 -8.39
CA MET A 131 10.53 2.48 -7.84
C MET A 131 9.40 2.74 -8.85
N VAL A 132 9.60 3.65 -9.82
CA VAL A 132 8.60 4.05 -10.82
C VAL A 132 8.46 2.97 -11.89
N HIS A 133 9.57 2.52 -12.47
CA HIS A 133 9.54 1.60 -13.61
C HIS A 133 9.80 0.12 -13.24
N ARG A 134 10.16 -0.20 -11.99
CA ARG A 134 10.34 -1.59 -11.51
C ARG A 134 9.57 -1.92 -10.24
N GLY A 135 8.99 -0.94 -9.54
CA GLY A 135 8.39 -1.16 -8.22
C GLY A 135 9.42 -1.48 -7.12
N HIS A 136 10.71 -1.22 -7.34
CA HIS A 136 11.76 -1.42 -6.33
C HIS A 136 11.79 -0.22 -5.38
N GLY A 137 10.89 -0.25 -4.41
CA GLY A 137 10.79 0.79 -3.39
C GLY A 137 10.02 0.33 -2.18
N VAL A 138 10.31 0.96 -1.05
CA VAL A 138 9.59 0.75 0.21
C VAL A 138 9.00 2.06 0.70
N PHE A 139 7.94 1.97 1.49
CA PHE A 139 7.30 3.15 2.05
C PHE A 139 6.73 2.89 3.44
N ASP A 140 6.51 3.94 4.21
CA ASP A 140 5.70 3.89 5.42
C ASP A 140 4.87 5.17 5.58
N THR A 141 3.98 5.21 6.57
CA THR A 141 3.08 6.33 6.83
C THR A 141 2.86 6.50 8.33
N ALA A 142 3.27 7.66 8.85
CA ALA A 142 2.96 8.11 10.19
C ALA A 142 1.74 9.06 10.18
N ILE A 143 1.10 9.20 11.34
CA ILE A 143 -0.04 10.09 11.52
C ILE A 143 0.43 11.36 12.19
N ILE A 144 -0.09 12.50 11.73
CA ILE A 144 0.05 13.79 12.37
C ILE A 144 -1.29 14.11 13.05
N LEU A 145 -1.29 14.31 14.36
CA LEU A 145 -2.48 14.62 15.13
C LEU A 145 -2.17 15.60 16.26
N ASN A 146 -2.95 16.68 16.36
CA ASN A 146 -2.79 17.73 17.37
C ASN A 146 -1.37 18.31 17.48
N GLY A 147 -0.64 18.33 16.36
CA GLY A 147 0.75 18.81 16.34
C GLY A 147 1.81 17.78 16.74
N TYR A 148 1.47 16.50 16.81
CA TYR A 148 2.37 15.41 17.13
C TYR A 148 2.45 14.40 15.99
N ILE A 149 3.59 13.75 15.81
CA ILE A 149 3.73 12.57 14.95
C ILE A 149 3.54 11.32 15.82
N CYS A 150 2.46 10.58 15.58
CA CYS A 150 2.11 9.40 16.38
C CYS A 150 2.88 8.16 15.90
N GLY A 151 3.66 7.53 16.78
CA GLY A 151 4.32 6.24 16.55
C GLY A 151 5.36 6.25 15.42
N LEU A 152 6.10 7.34 15.27
CA LEU A 152 7.13 7.48 14.22
C LEU A 152 8.24 6.43 14.38
N ASP A 153 8.78 6.27 15.59
CA ASP A 153 9.95 5.43 15.83
C ASP A 153 9.68 3.95 15.51
N VAL A 154 8.53 3.42 15.95
CA VAL A 154 8.10 2.04 15.64
C VAL A 154 7.90 1.82 14.13
N ARG A 155 7.45 2.85 13.40
CA ARG A 155 7.32 2.79 11.94
C ARG A 155 8.66 2.89 11.24
N LEU A 156 9.58 3.72 11.72
CA LEU A 156 10.95 3.78 11.22
C LEU A 156 11.67 2.43 11.40
N ASP A 157 11.47 1.74 12.51
CA ASP A 157 12.01 0.40 12.70
C ASP A 157 11.47 -0.59 11.64
N ARG A 158 10.17 -0.50 11.31
CA ARG A 158 9.57 -1.32 10.25
C ARG A 158 10.07 -0.92 8.87
N PHE A 159 10.24 0.38 8.64
CA PHE A 159 10.77 0.93 7.41
C PHE A 159 12.19 0.42 7.15
N VAL A 160 13.09 0.51 8.14
CA VAL A 160 14.47 -0.02 8.07
C VAL A 160 14.49 -1.54 7.80
N ARG A 161 13.62 -2.32 8.46
CA ARG A 161 13.48 -3.75 8.13
C ARG A 161 13.02 -3.98 6.69
N SER A 162 12.12 -3.13 6.19
CA SER A 162 11.64 -3.21 4.79
C SER A 162 12.75 -2.85 3.81
N ILE A 163 13.54 -1.80 4.09
CA ILE A 163 14.73 -1.41 3.32
C ILE A 163 15.70 -2.60 3.20
N ALA A 164 16.01 -3.25 4.32
CA ALA A 164 16.91 -4.40 4.34
C ALA A 164 16.37 -5.59 3.52
N LYS A 165 15.09 -5.93 3.68
CA LYS A 165 14.43 -6.99 2.89
C LYS A 165 14.41 -6.67 1.39
N ALA A 166 14.24 -5.41 1.03
CA ALA A 166 14.28 -4.91 -0.35
C ALA A 166 15.70 -4.81 -0.92
N LYS A 167 16.75 -5.06 -0.12
CA LYS A 167 18.16 -4.90 -0.51
C LYS A 167 18.47 -3.49 -1.06
N ILE A 168 17.89 -2.46 -0.44
CA ILE A 168 18.16 -1.06 -0.79
C ILE A 168 19.28 -0.53 0.11
N SER A 169 20.34 0.00 -0.51
CA SER A 169 21.50 0.55 0.20
C SER A 169 21.25 2.00 0.63
N SER A 170 20.61 2.19 1.78
CA SER A 170 20.30 3.54 2.27
C SER A 170 21.55 4.29 2.75
N PRO A 171 21.84 5.51 2.24
CA PRO A 171 22.89 6.37 2.79
C PRO A 171 22.43 7.10 4.07
N PHE A 172 21.16 6.98 4.45
CA PHE A 172 20.59 7.68 5.59
C PHE A 172 20.58 6.79 6.82
N SER A 173 21.12 7.29 7.93
CA SER A 173 20.87 6.67 9.23
C SER A 173 19.40 6.80 9.63
N GLN A 174 18.93 5.92 10.51
CA GLN A 174 17.58 6.03 11.06
C GLN A 174 17.35 7.37 11.78
N SER A 175 18.39 7.91 12.44
CA SER A 175 18.32 9.23 13.08
C SER A 175 18.21 10.37 12.08
N ALA A 176 18.90 10.29 10.93
CA ALA A 176 18.77 11.27 9.85
C ALA A 176 17.37 11.25 9.25
N LEU A 177 16.83 10.06 8.93
CA LEU A 177 15.46 9.89 8.44
C LEU A 177 14.44 10.49 9.42
N ARG A 178 14.59 10.19 10.71
CA ARG A 178 13.74 10.75 11.78
C ARG A 178 13.79 12.27 11.80
N SER A 179 14.98 12.85 11.74
CA SER A 179 15.17 14.31 11.75
C SER A 179 14.52 14.97 10.53
N ILE A 180 14.74 14.43 9.32
CA ILE A 180 14.13 14.92 8.08
C ILE A 180 12.61 14.94 8.20
N LEU A 181 12.01 13.85 8.68
CA LEU A 181 10.56 13.70 8.82
C LEU A 181 9.95 14.70 9.82
N ILE A 182 10.63 14.97 10.94
CA ILE A 182 10.19 15.97 11.93
C ILE A 182 10.29 17.39 11.34
N GLN A 183 11.40 17.73 10.70
CA GLN A 183 11.60 19.05 10.09
C GLN A 183 10.61 19.31 8.95
N LEU A 184 10.39 18.31 8.09
CA LEU A 184 9.38 18.37 7.03
C LEU A 184 7.99 18.64 7.61
N THR A 185 7.62 17.94 8.69
CA THR A 185 6.31 18.14 9.34
C THR A 185 6.19 19.55 9.93
N ALA A 186 7.24 20.06 10.58
CA ALA A 186 7.26 21.41 11.13
C ALA A 186 7.05 22.48 10.04
N VAL A 187 7.81 22.39 8.95
CA VAL A 187 7.74 23.31 7.80
C VAL A 187 6.36 23.28 7.12
N SER A 188 5.72 22.11 7.07
CA SER A 188 4.38 21.97 6.48
C SER A 188 3.27 22.72 7.21
N LYS A 189 3.48 23.08 8.49
CA LYS A 189 2.46 23.64 9.41
C LYS A 189 1.20 22.79 9.61
N CYS A 190 1.17 21.58 9.04
CA CYS A 190 0.07 20.64 9.16
C CYS A 190 0.04 20.08 10.58
N LYS A 191 -1.07 20.27 11.29
CA LYS A 191 -1.29 19.75 12.65
C LYS A 191 -2.19 18.52 12.70
N LYS A 192 -2.85 18.20 11.59
CA LYS A 192 -3.70 17.02 11.42
C LYS A 192 -3.57 16.52 9.98
N GLY A 193 -3.11 15.29 9.80
CA GLY A 193 -2.82 14.74 8.48
C GLY A 193 -1.96 13.50 8.53
N THR A 194 -1.27 13.22 7.43
CA THR A 194 -0.36 12.06 7.34
C THR A 194 1.01 12.47 6.83
N LEU A 195 2.02 11.76 7.31
CA LEU A 195 3.39 11.87 6.85
C LEU A 195 3.77 10.56 6.18
N ARG A 196 3.84 10.55 4.85
CA ARG A 196 4.19 9.37 4.05
C ARG A 196 5.58 9.53 3.47
N TYR A 197 6.36 8.45 3.45
CA TYR A 197 7.74 8.51 3.01
C TYR A 197 8.17 7.22 2.33
N TRP A 198 9.11 7.34 1.40
CA TRP A 198 9.57 6.31 0.48
C TRP A 198 11.09 6.28 0.42
N LEU A 199 11.65 5.09 0.20
CA LEU A 199 13.05 4.91 -0.18
C LEU A 199 13.12 3.95 -1.37
N SER A 200 13.89 4.32 -2.39
CA SER A 200 14.21 3.49 -3.55
C SER A 200 15.73 3.42 -3.77
N PRO A 201 16.22 2.49 -4.62
CA PRO A 201 17.59 2.54 -5.14
C PRO A 201 17.95 3.84 -5.85
N GLY A 202 16.95 4.63 -6.26
CA GLY A 202 17.08 5.94 -6.88
C GLY A 202 17.06 5.92 -8.41
N PRO A 203 17.22 7.11 -9.04
CA PRO A 203 17.40 7.29 -10.48
C PRO A 203 18.65 6.58 -11.00
N GLY A 204 18.74 6.34 -12.30
CA GLY A 204 19.84 5.60 -12.90
C GLY A 204 19.58 5.23 -14.34
N ASP A 205 19.55 3.93 -14.62
CA ASP A 205 19.16 3.41 -15.93
C ASP A 205 17.84 2.62 -15.85
N PHE A 206 17.33 2.22 -17.00
CA PHE A 206 16.11 1.42 -17.08
C PHE A 206 16.40 -0.09 -17.04
N GLN A 207 17.51 -0.55 -16.45
CA GLN A 207 17.80 -1.98 -16.34
C GLN A 207 17.02 -2.63 -15.19
N LEU A 208 17.10 -3.96 -15.07
CA LEU A 208 16.55 -4.68 -13.93
C LEU A 208 17.43 -4.54 -12.68
N SER A 209 18.75 -4.52 -12.86
CA SER A 209 19.71 -4.37 -11.78
C SER A 209 19.71 -2.93 -11.25
N PRO A 210 19.65 -2.70 -9.92
CA PRO A 210 19.81 -1.37 -9.34
C PRO A 210 21.28 -0.90 -9.32
N SER A 211 22.22 -1.67 -9.85
CA SER A 211 23.65 -1.30 -9.87
C SER A 211 23.95 -0.06 -10.71
N GLY A 212 23.05 0.30 -11.64
CA GLY A 212 23.13 1.53 -12.42
C GLY A 212 22.67 2.77 -11.65
N CYS A 213 22.05 2.60 -10.48
CA CYS A 213 21.61 3.71 -9.63
C CYS A 213 22.79 4.20 -8.77
N PRO A 214 23.30 5.43 -8.97
CA PRO A 214 24.47 5.91 -8.23
C PRO A 214 24.18 6.13 -6.73
N THR A 215 22.96 6.54 -6.38
CA THR A 215 22.56 6.83 -5.00
C THR A 215 21.08 6.56 -4.77
N SER A 216 20.74 5.93 -3.63
CA SER A 216 19.35 5.75 -3.19
C SER A 216 18.62 7.06 -2.95
N ALA A 217 17.34 7.08 -3.34
CA ALA A 217 16.50 8.26 -3.22
C ALA A 217 15.47 8.09 -2.09
N PHE A 218 15.49 9.03 -1.15
CA PHE A 218 14.49 9.21 -0.12
C PHE A 218 13.55 10.37 -0.47
N TYR A 219 12.25 10.12 -0.32
CA TYR A 219 11.19 11.11 -0.51
C TYR A 219 10.24 11.07 0.68
N ALA A 220 9.67 12.20 1.05
CA ALA A 220 8.61 12.26 2.06
C ALA A 220 7.62 13.36 1.72
N VAL A 221 6.34 13.14 1.99
CA VAL A 221 5.26 14.08 1.73
C VAL A 221 4.39 14.18 2.97
N VAL A 222 4.10 15.41 3.38
CA VAL A 222 3.00 15.69 4.30
C VAL A 222 1.74 15.86 3.46
N ILE A 223 0.69 15.17 3.87
CA ILE A 223 -0.62 15.22 3.24
C ILE A 223 -1.60 15.76 4.27
N ASP A 224 -2.18 16.92 3.98
CA ASP A 224 -3.26 17.51 4.77
C ASP A 224 -4.54 16.72 4.49
N ASN A 225 -4.90 15.88 5.45
CA ASN A 225 -6.10 15.07 5.41
C ASN A 225 -6.81 15.16 6.75
N ASP A 226 -8.12 15.30 6.71
CA ASP A 226 -8.94 15.14 7.89
C ASP A 226 -9.31 13.67 8.08
N PHE A 227 -9.31 13.21 9.33
CA PHE A 227 -9.76 11.88 9.71
C PHE A 227 -10.27 11.89 11.15
N SER A 228 -11.21 11.00 11.43
CA SER A 228 -11.82 10.79 12.74
C SER A 228 -11.93 9.29 12.99
N GLN A 229 -12.26 8.92 14.23
CA GLN A 229 -12.72 7.57 14.50
C GLN A 229 -13.92 7.25 13.61
N CYS A 230 -13.90 6.08 12.97
CA CYS A 230 -15.06 5.56 12.26
C CYS A 230 -15.90 4.77 13.25
N LYS A 231 -17.18 5.17 13.40
CA LYS A 231 -18.13 4.49 14.28
C LYS A 231 -19.11 3.61 13.51
N ASP A 232 -19.16 3.76 12.20
CA ASP A 232 -20.05 3.03 11.32
C ASP A 232 -19.39 1.74 10.84
N GLY A 233 -20.21 0.69 10.71
CA GLY A 233 -19.77 -0.59 10.20
C GLY A 233 -19.71 -0.62 8.68
N VAL A 234 -18.72 -1.34 8.14
CA VAL A 234 -18.61 -1.56 6.69
C VAL A 234 -18.89 -3.00 6.29
N LYS A 235 -19.22 -3.17 5.00
CA LYS A 235 -19.26 -4.45 4.30
C LYS A 235 -17.90 -4.75 3.67
N VAL A 236 -17.49 -6.01 3.73
CA VAL A 236 -16.29 -6.53 3.05
C VAL A 236 -16.62 -7.76 2.20
N ILE A 237 -15.71 -8.09 1.29
CA ILE A 237 -15.77 -9.33 0.50
C ILE A 237 -14.49 -10.15 0.66
N THR A 238 -14.56 -11.43 0.34
CA THR A 238 -13.37 -12.24 0.06
C THR A 238 -12.80 -11.85 -1.31
N SER A 239 -11.51 -11.51 -1.35
CA SER A 239 -10.81 -11.14 -2.58
C SER A 239 -10.53 -12.37 -3.45
N HIS A 240 -10.83 -12.28 -4.75
CA HIS A 240 -10.39 -13.27 -5.74
C HIS A 240 -9.05 -12.89 -6.38
N VAL A 241 -8.63 -11.63 -6.21
CA VAL A 241 -7.27 -11.21 -6.54
C VAL A 241 -6.30 -11.93 -5.59
N PRO A 242 -5.26 -12.62 -6.09
CA PRO A 242 -4.30 -13.30 -5.23
C PRO A 242 -3.53 -12.33 -4.33
N MET A 243 -3.25 -12.76 -3.09
CA MET A 243 -2.38 -12.00 -2.20
C MET A 243 -0.93 -12.01 -2.67
N LYS A 244 -0.13 -11.07 -2.17
CA LYS A 244 1.31 -11.04 -2.43
C LYS A 244 1.99 -12.24 -1.75
N PRO A 245 3.04 -12.84 -2.35
CA PRO A 245 3.84 -13.85 -1.68
C PRO A 245 4.37 -13.34 -0.33
N PRO A 246 4.49 -14.18 0.71
CA PRO A 246 4.89 -13.77 2.06
C PRO A 246 6.14 -12.89 2.14
N GLN A 247 7.13 -13.15 1.29
CA GLN A 247 8.38 -12.38 1.23
C GLN A 247 8.14 -10.90 0.87
N ILE A 248 7.14 -10.63 0.02
CA ILE A 248 6.73 -9.28 -0.39
C ILE A 248 5.67 -8.73 0.56
N ALA A 249 4.71 -9.55 1.01
CA ALA A 249 3.63 -9.14 1.90
C ALA A 249 4.13 -8.66 3.28
N THR A 250 5.15 -9.33 3.82
CA THR A 250 5.77 -8.96 5.12
C THR A 250 6.70 -7.73 5.04
N MET A 251 6.71 -7.05 3.90
CA MET A 251 7.49 -5.84 3.63
C MET A 251 6.56 -4.74 3.11
N LYS A 252 6.70 -3.52 3.63
CA LYS A 252 5.88 -2.40 3.14
C LYS A 252 6.49 -1.79 1.88
N THR A 253 6.19 -2.39 0.73
CA THR A 253 6.73 -2.00 -0.59
C THR A 253 5.77 -1.15 -1.40
N VAL A 254 6.24 -0.56 -2.49
CA VAL A 254 5.40 0.13 -3.49
C VAL A 254 4.67 -0.82 -4.46
N ASN A 255 4.88 -2.14 -4.36
CA ASN A 255 4.21 -3.15 -5.20
C ASN A 255 2.75 -3.35 -4.76
N TYR A 256 1.91 -2.37 -5.08
CA TYR A 256 0.52 -2.28 -4.61
C TYR A 256 -0.52 -2.63 -5.67
N LEU A 257 -0.13 -3.07 -6.87
CA LEU A 257 -1.10 -3.46 -7.90
C LEU A 257 -2.10 -4.53 -7.39
N PRO A 258 -1.69 -5.62 -6.68
CA PRO A 258 -2.66 -6.54 -6.10
C PRO A 258 -3.61 -5.87 -5.11
N ASN A 259 -3.11 -4.93 -4.29
CA ASN A 259 -3.92 -4.17 -3.34
C ASN A 259 -4.94 -3.27 -4.05
N VAL A 260 -4.55 -2.63 -5.16
CA VAL A 260 -5.45 -1.82 -5.99
C VAL A 260 -6.54 -2.69 -6.60
N LEU A 261 -6.18 -3.81 -7.24
CA LEU A 261 -7.15 -4.71 -7.87
C LEU A 261 -8.12 -5.30 -6.85
N ALA A 262 -7.64 -5.70 -5.67
CA ALA A 262 -8.48 -6.24 -4.60
C ALA A 262 -9.43 -5.17 -4.02
N LYS A 263 -9.02 -3.90 -4.01
CA LYS A 263 -9.88 -2.77 -3.62
C LYS A 263 -10.94 -2.48 -4.68
N MET A 264 -10.57 -2.48 -5.96
CA MET A 264 -11.50 -2.30 -7.08
C MET A 264 -12.55 -3.40 -7.10
N GLU A 265 -12.15 -4.65 -6.90
CA GLU A 265 -13.07 -5.79 -6.80
C GLU A 265 -14.12 -5.59 -5.69
N ALA A 266 -13.72 -5.06 -4.54
CA ALA A 266 -14.64 -4.74 -3.46
C ALA A 266 -15.64 -3.65 -3.85
N GLU A 267 -15.15 -2.58 -4.49
CA GLU A 267 -15.99 -1.46 -4.95
C GLU A 267 -17.02 -1.90 -5.98
N GLU A 268 -16.64 -2.76 -6.92
CA GLU A 268 -17.53 -3.34 -7.92
C GLU A 268 -18.68 -4.17 -7.29
N LYS A 269 -18.44 -4.77 -6.11
CA LYS A 269 -19.44 -5.52 -5.34
C LYS A 269 -20.13 -4.69 -4.25
N GLY A 270 -19.96 -3.36 -4.27
CA GLY A 270 -20.57 -2.44 -3.31
C GLY A 270 -20.04 -2.61 -1.87
N ALA A 271 -18.83 -3.11 -1.70
CA ALA A 271 -18.16 -3.27 -0.41
C ALA A 271 -17.07 -2.20 -0.21
N SER A 272 -16.76 -1.94 1.06
CA SER A 272 -15.73 -0.95 1.41
C SER A 272 -14.32 -1.43 1.10
N ASP A 273 -14.05 -2.71 1.30
CA ASP A 273 -12.74 -3.31 1.08
C ASP A 273 -12.87 -4.84 0.95
N SER A 274 -11.75 -5.52 0.68
CA SER A 274 -11.70 -6.98 0.60
C SER A 274 -10.75 -7.59 1.62
N ILE A 275 -10.85 -8.92 1.79
CA ILE A 275 -9.99 -9.71 2.67
C ILE A 275 -9.34 -10.80 1.85
N TRP A 276 -8.02 -10.90 1.97
CA TRP A 276 -7.29 -12.01 1.43
C TRP A 276 -7.34 -13.24 2.34
N VAL A 277 -7.42 -14.38 1.67
CA VAL A 277 -7.21 -15.70 2.25
C VAL A 277 -5.95 -16.26 1.59
N ASP A 278 -5.08 -16.85 2.38
CA ASP A 278 -3.85 -17.45 1.86
C ASP A 278 -4.12 -18.79 1.17
N GLU A 279 -3.08 -19.36 0.56
CA GLU A 279 -3.16 -20.62 -0.19
C GLU A 279 -3.52 -21.84 0.70
N GLU A 280 -3.39 -21.71 2.02
CA GLU A 280 -3.74 -22.74 3.01
C GLU A 280 -5.18 -22.58 3.54
N GLY A 281 -5.92 -21.56 3.08
CA GLY A 281 -7.29 -21.28 3.53
C GLY A 281 -7.38 -20.45 4.81
N TYR A 282 -6.28 -19.86 5.26
CA TYR A 282 -6.27 -19.00 6.45
C TYR A 282 -6.42 -17.53 6.09
N ILE A 283 -7.04 -16.77 6.99
CA ILE A 283 -7.18 -15.33 6.84
C ILE A 283 -5.80 -14.66 6.84
N ALA A 284 -5.59 -13.77 5.87
CA ALA A 284 -4.40 -12.93 5.77
C ALA A 284 -4.71 -11.50 6.25
N GLU A 285 -4.82 -10.54 5.33
CA GLU A 285 -5.08 -9.12 5.62
C GLU A 285 -5.97 -8.50 4.54
N GLY A 286 -6.42 -7.26 4.76
CA GLY A 286 -7.03 -6.47 3.71
C GLY A 286 -6.00 -5.69 2.88
N PRO A 287 -6.41 -5.07 1.76
CA PRO A 287 -5.54 -4.31 0.86
C PRO A 287 -4.72 -3.19 1.50
N LYS A 288 -5.14 -2.65 2.65
CA LYS A 288 -4.41 -1.57 3.33
C LYS A 288 -4.37 -1.70 4.86
N MET A 289 -4.94 -2.76 5.42
CA MET A 289 -5.18 -2.92 6.85
C MET A 289 -5.06 -4.38 7.28
N ASN A 290 -4.58 -4.62 8.50
CA ASN A 290 -4.74 -5.95 9.12
C ASN A 290 -6.19 -6.16 9.55
N VAL A 291 -6.57 -7.39 9.81
CA VAL A 291 -7.91 -7.77 10.30
C VAL A 291 -7.81 -8.39 11.68
N ALA A 292 -8.81 -8.12 12.52
CA ALA A 292 -8.92 -8.67 13.87
C ALA A 292 -10.36 -9.09 14.17
N PHE A 293 -10.50 -10.04 15.08
CA PHE A 293 -11.77 -10.67 15.42
C PHE A 293 -11.93 -10.75 16.92
N ILE A 294 -13.17 -10.60 17.39
CA ILE A 294 -13.58 -10.97 18.73
C ILE A 294 -14.37 -12.27 18.64
N THR A 295 -13.89 -13.33 19.28
CA THR A 295 -14.60 -14.62 19.31
C THR A 295 -15.86 -14.55 20.17
N LYS A 296 -16.74 -15.55 20.07
CA LYS A 296 -17.93 -15.65 20.95
C LYS A 296 -17.56 -15.81 22.42
N GLU A 297 -16.37 -16.35 22.68
CA GLU A 297 -15.78 -16.51 24.00
C GLU A 297 -15.13 -15.22 24.52
N LYS A 298 -15.20 -14.12 23.77
CA LYS A 298 -14.59 -12.81 24.05
C LYS A 298 -13.05 -12.82 24.06
N GLU A 299 -12.45 -13.54 23.12
CA GLU A 299 -11.01 -13.45 22.87
C GLU A 299 -10.74 -12.55 21.66
N LEU A 300 -9.74 -11.67 21.77
CA LEU A 300 -9.24 -10.92 20.62
C LEU A 300 -8.22 -11.79 19.87
N VAL A 301 -8.52 -12.11 18.61
CA VAL A 301 -7.64 -12.91 17.77
C VAL A 301 -7.28 -12.18 16.47
N MET A 302 -6.04 -12.33 16.03
CA MET A 302 -5.54 -11.83 14.75
C MET A 302 -4.77 -12.92 14.00
N PRO A 303 -4.70 -12.85 12.66
CA PRO A 303 -3.79 -13.68 11.89
C PRO A 303 -2.33 -13.52 12.32
N ASN A 304 -1.55 -14.58 12.16
CA ASN A 304 -0.10 -14.53 12.36
C ASN A 304 0.59 -13.61 11.33
N PHE A 305 1.63 -12.90 11.75
CA PHE A 305 2.33 -11.92 10.90
C PHE A 305 3.39 -12.52 9.96
N ASP A 306 3.45 -13.84 9.82
CA ASP A 306 4.46 -14.53 8.99
C ASP A 306 4.18 -14.38 7.49
N LYS A 307 2.92 -14.18 7.11
CA LYS A 307 2.48 -14.05 5.71
C LYS A 307 1.91 -12.68 5.35
N ILE A 308 1.82 -11.77 6.32
CA ILE A 308 1.17 -10.47 6.17
C ILE A 308 2.01 -9.34 6.75
N LEU A 309 1.61 -8.09 6.52
CA LEU A 309 2.36 -6.98 7.06
C LEU A 309 2.22 -6.97 8.59
N ARG A 310 3.37 -6.90 9.28
CA ARG A 310 3.42 -6.67 10.73
C ARG A 310 3.00 -5.23 11.05
N GLY A 311 1.70 -4.97 11.06
CA GLY A 311 1.10 -3.64 11.21
C GLY A 311 1.42 -2.99 12.55
N CYS A 312 1.85 -1.73 12.54
CA CYS A 312 2.09 -0.98 13.76
C CYS A 312 0.81 -0.80 14.58
N THR A 313 -0.33 -0.56 13.93
CA THR A 313 -1.63 -0.45 14.58
C THR A 313 -2.07 -1.77 15.21
N ALA A 314 -2.02 -2.87 14.45
CA ALA A 314 -2.37 -4.20 14.96
C ALA A 314 -1.51 -4.59 16.17
N ARG A 315 -0.20 -4.36 16.09
CA ARG A 315 0.70 -4.55 17.23
C ARG A 315 0.32 -3.69 18.42
N ARG A 316 -0.02 -2.42 18.20
CA ARG A 316 -0.40 -1.52 19.30
C ARG A 316 -1.69 -1.98 19.97
N VAL A 317 -2.65 -2.48 19.20
CA VAL A 317 -3.86 -3.11 19.74
C VAL A 317 -3.52 -4.33 20.59
N LEU A 318 -2.64 -5.23 20.13
CA LEU A 318 -2.18 -6.38 20.92
C LEU A 318 -1.46 -5.97 22.22
N GLU A 319 -0.78 -4.83 22.24
CA GLU A 319 -0.12 -4.28 23.44
C GLU A 319 -1.12 -3.63 24.42
N LEU A 320 -2.23 -3.08 23.92
CA LEU A 320 -3.21 -2.35 24.72
C LEU A 320 -4.36 -3.25 25.22
N ALA A 321 -4.78 -4.24 24.42
CA ALA A 321 -5.89 -5.13 24.71
C ALA A 321 -5.78 -5.94 26.02
N PRO A 322 -4.58 -6.29 26.56
CA PRO A 322 -4.49 -6.92 27.87
C PRO A 322 -5.17 -6.12 29.00
N LYS A 323 -5.27 -4.80 28.90
CA LYS A 323 -6.04 -3.99 29.87
C LYS A 323 -7.53 -4.37 29.92
N LEU A 324 -8.12 -4.70 28.77
CA LEU A 324 -9.50 -5.17 28.71
C LEU A 324 -9.64 -6.60 29.28
N VAL A 325 -8.56 -7.38 29.31
CA VAL A 325 -8.53 -8.67 30.00
C VAL A 325 -8.53 -8.46 31.52
N ASP A 326 -7.71 -7.54 32.01
CA ASP A 326 -7.65 -7.17 33.43
C ASP A 326 -8.99 -6.61 33.94
N GLU A 327 -9.73 -5.89 33.08
CA GLU A 327 -11.09 -5.38 33.36
C GLU A 327 -12.18 -6.46 33.23
N GLY A 328 -11.84 -7.68 32.79
CA GLY A 328 -12.78 -8.78 32.60
C GLY A 328 -13.70 -8.65 31.38
N LEU A 329 -13.38 -7.73 30.47
CA LEU A 329 -14.13 -7.47 29.23
C LEU A 329 -13.71 -8.41 28.11
N LEU A 330 -12.41 -8.72 28.01
CA LEU A 330 -11.84 -9.79 27.20
C LEU A 330 -11.42 -10.97 28.09
N LYS A 331 -11.37 -12.17 27.51
CA LYS A 331 -10.80 -13.36 28.17
C LYS A 331 -9.35 -13.64 27.78
N GLY A 332 -8.90 -13.11 26.65
CA GLY A 332 -7.56 -13.35 26.14
C GLY A 332 -7.27 -12.59 24.85
N VAL A 333 -5.99 -12.58 24.49
CA VAL A 333 -5.46 -11.95 23.28
C VAL A 333 -4.48 -12.94 22.63
N ALA A 334 -4.64 -13.22 21.33
CA ALA A 334 -3.76 -14.16 20.64
C ALA A 334 -3.55 -13.80 19.16
N THR A 335 -2.43 -14.27 18.60
CA THR A 335 -2.26 -14.42 17.16
C THR A 335 -2.30 -15.90 16.81
N LYS A 336 -3.05 -16.28 15.77
CA LYS A 336 -3.14 -17.67 15.31
C LYS A 336 -3.49 -17.75 13.84
N ASN A 337 -3.42 -18.95 13.27
CA ASN A 337 -4.06 -19.22 12.00
C ASN A 337 -5.57 -19.29 12.24
N ILE A 338 -6.35 -18.61 11.39
CA ILE A 338 -7.80 -18.47 11.53
C ILE A 338 -8.41 -18.88 10.18
N THR A 339 -9.33 -19.84 10.16
CA THR A 339 -10.02 -20.20 8.91
C THR A 339 -11.09 -19.18 8.56
N VAL A 340 -11.58 -19.21 7.32
CA VAL A 340 -12.69 -18.34 6.88
C VAL A 340 -13.95 -18.59 7.71
N GLU A 341 -14.24 -19.85 8.03
CA GLU A 341 -15.40 -20.24 8.83
C GLU A 341 -15.30 -19.71 10.25
N GLU A 342 -14.14 -19.87 10.91
CA GLU A 342 -13.89 -19.33 12.24
C GLU A 342 -14.07 -17.81 12.26
N ALA A 343 -13.47 -17.13 11.27
CA ALA A 343 -13.50 -15.69 11.12
C ALA A 343 -14.91 -15.14 10.90
N LYS A 344 -15.70 -15.77 10.01
CA LYS A 344 -17.10 -15.39 9.75
C LYS A 344 -18.02 -15.72 10.93
N SER A 345 -17.64 -16.67 11.79
CA SER A 345 -18.38 -17.01 13.02
C SER A 345 -18.08 -16.08 14.21
N ALA A 346 -17.15 -15.14 14.06
CA ALA A 346 -16.76 -14.20 15.12
C ALA A 346 -17.96 -13.37 15.61
N ALA A 347 -17.91 -12.96 16.88
CA ALA A 347 -18.89 -12.07 17.48
C ALA A 347 -18.73 -10.64 16.96
N GLU A 348 -17.49 -10.19 16.77
CA GLU A 348 -17.17 -8.86 16.22
C GLU A 348 -15.95 -8.96 15.31
N MET A 349 -15.81 -8.02 14.38
CA MET A 349 -14.72 -8.00 13.41
C MET A 349 -14.36 -6.56 13.05
N MET A 350 -13.08 -6.31 12.78
CA MET A 350 -12.60 -4.98 12.44
C MET A 350 -11.33 -5.03 11.59
N TYR A 351 -11.14 -4.00 10.78
CA TYR A 351 -9.82 -3.68 10.24
C TYR A 351 -9.03 -2.79 11.19
N LEU A 352 -7.71 -2.93 11.14
CA LEU A 352 -6.74 -2.14 11.90
C LEU A 352 -5.79 -1.43 10.93
N GLY A 353 -5.90 -0.10 10.85
CA GLY A 353 -5.17 0.76 9.91
C GLY A 353 -4.45 1.93 10.58
N SER A 354 -3.71 2.74 9.82
CA SER A 354 -3.09 3.95 10.41
C SER A 354 -4.05 5.15 10.41
N THR A 355 -4.73 5.43 9.29
CA THR A 355 -5.65 6.57 9.16
C THR A 355 -7.05 6.29 9.68
N LEU A 356 -7.48 5.02 9.59
CA LEU A 356 -8.66 4.48 10.25
C LEU A 356 -8.15 3.44 11.25
N PRO A 357 -7.86 3.85 12.50
CA PRO A 357 -7.21 2.98 13.48
C PRO A 357 -7.99 1.70 13.76
N VAL A 358 -9.32 1.84 13.88
CA VAL A 358 -10.28 0.74 13.88
C VAL A 358 -11.36 1.09 12.86
N LEU A 359 -11.65 0.18 11.95
CA LEU A 359 -12.80 0.25 11.04
C LEU A 359 -13.67 -0.99 11.27
N PRO A 360 -14.84 -0.86 11.92
CA PRO A 360 -15.70 -1.99 12.22
C PRO A 360 -16.23 -2.68 10.95
N ILE A 361 -16.28 -4.01 10.96
CA ILE A 361 -16.82 -4.83 9.88
C ILE A 361 -18.07 -5.53 10.40
N ILE A 362 -19.20 -5.27 9.76
CA ILE A 362 -20.52 -5.81 10.18
C ILE A 362 -21.06 -6.85 9.20
N MET A 363 -20.47 -6.97 8.02
CA MET A 363 -20.90 -7.89 6.98
C MET A 363 -19.71 -8.36 6.13
N TRP A 364 -19.64 -9.66 5.85
CA TRP A 364 -18.63 -10.28 4.99
C TRP A 364 -19.30 -11.26 4.02
N ASP A 365 -19.14 -11.04 2.71
CA ASP A 365 -19.75 -11.86 1.65
C ASP A 365 -21.26 -12.01 1.83
N ASP A 366 -21.93 -10.88 2.08
CA ASP A 366 -23.37 -10.79 2.32
C ASP A 366 -23.88 -11.54 3.56
N GLN A 367 -22.97 -12.03 4.41
CA GLN A 367 -23.30 -12.61 5.71
C GLN A 367 -23.01 -11.62 6.84
N PRO A 368 -23.92 -11.43 7.81
CA PRO A 368 -23.65 -10.57 8.95
C PRO A 368 -22.55 -11.17 9.84
N ILE A 369 -21.69 -10.31 10.37
CA ILE A 369 -20.81 -10.66 11.49
C ILE A 369 -21.59 -10.40 12.79
N GLY A 370 -21.62 -11.39 13.69
CA GLY A 370 -22.41 -11.29 14.92
C GLY A 370 -23.90 -11.03 14.63
N ASP A 371 -24.42 -9.90 15.12
CA ASP A 371 -25.78 -9.43 14.89
C ASP A 371 -25.90 -8.41 13.74
N GLY A 372 -24.84 -8.21 12.96
CA GLY A 372 -24.76 -7.22 11.89
C GLY A 372 -24.61 -5.78 12.37
N ARG A 373 -24.26 -5.56 13.65
CA ARG A 373 -24.01 -4.23 14.23
C ARG A 373 -22.59 -4.10 14.74
N VAL A 374 -22.14 -2.86 14.92
CA VAL A 374 -20.83 -2.58 15.53
C VAL A 374 -20.86 -2.98 17.00
N GLY A 375 -20.07 -3.99 17.34
CA GLY A 375 -19.99 -4.53 18.69
C GLY A 375 -19.26 -3.61 19.67
N GLU A 376 -19.42 -3.92 20.96
CA GLU A 376 -18.99 -3.05 22.05
C GLU A 376 -17.48 -3.13 22.29
N LEU A 377 -16.87 -4.31 22.14
CA LEU A 377 -15.43 -4.47 22.31
C LEU A 377 -14.66 -3.77 21.19
N THR A 378 -15.20 -3.77 19.97
CA THR A 378 -14.66 -3.01 18.83
C THR A 378 -14.67 -1.51 19.11
N LYS A 379 -15.76 -0.97 19.72
CA LYS A 379 -15.82 0.45 20.11
C LYS A 379 -14.80 0.76 21.20
N GLN A 380 -14.71 -0.07 22.23
CA GLN A 380 -13.74 0.12 23.31
C GLN A 380 -12.29 0.10 22.80
N LEU A 381 -11.96 -0.84 21.90
CA LEU A 381 -10.65 -0.87 21.24
C LEU A 381 -10.41 0.38 20.38
N SER A 382 -11.44 0.87 19.69
CA SER A 382 -11.37 2.11 18.89
C SER A 382 -11.09 3.33 19.76
N ASP A 383 -11.80 3.47 20.89
CA ASP A 383 -11.62 4.57 21.84
C ASP A 383 -10.25 4.49 22.51
N MET A 384 -9.85 3.32 22.99
CA MET A 384 -8.55 3.11 23.62
C MET A 384 -7.38 3.45 22.68
N LEU A 385 -7.48 3.04 21.41
CA LEU A 385 -6.45 3.31 20.42
C LEU A 385 -6.43 4.80 20.01
N TRP A 386 -7.60 5.44 19.93
CA TRP A 386 -7.70 6.87 19.66
C TRP A 386 -7.09 7.69 20.80
N ASP A 387 -7.39 7.35 22.05
CA ASP A 387 -6.81 7.99 23.22
C ASP A 387 -5.28 7.81 23.27
N ASP A 388 -4.78 6.62 22.91
CA ASP A 388 -3.34 6.39 22.77
C ASP A 388 -2.72 7.25 21.65
N MET A 389 -3.41 7.47 20.54
CA MET A 389 -2.93 8.39 19.49
C MET A 389 -2.92 9.85 19.94
N VAL A 390 -3.94 10.26 20.72
CA VAL A 390 -4.08 11.64 21.21
C VAL A 390 -3.08 11.94 22.33
N ALA A 391 -2.94 11.05 23.30
CA ALA A 391 -2.25 11.30 24.56
C ALA A 391 -1.15 10.29 24.91
N GLY A 392 -1.02 9.18 24.17
CA GLY A 392 -0.08 8.10 24.47
C GLY A 392 1.39 8.49 24.34
N PRO A 393 2.30 7.67 24.90
CA PRO A 393 3.72 8.00 25.03
C PRO A 393 4.51 7.94 23.71
N GLY A 394 3.98 7.26 22.69
CA GLY A 394 4.67 7.08 21.40
C GLY A 394 4.59 8.27 20.44
N ARG A 395 4.10 9.43 20.89
CA ARG A 395 3.91 10.63 20.07
C ARG A 395 5.09 11.59 20.20
N ILE A 396 5.54 12.14 19.08
CA ILE A 396 6.67 13.08 19.03
C ILE A 396 6.12 14.50 18.81
N PRO A 397 6.38 15.47 19.70
CA PRO A 397 6.00 16.85 19.48
C PRO A 397 6.74 17.42 18.28
N VAL A 398 6.02 18.07 17.37
CA VAL A 398 6.62 18.74 16.22
C VAL A 398 6.97 20.19 16.60
N PRO A 399 8.23 20.62 16.39
CA PRO A 399 8.64 22.00 16.66
C PRO A 399 8.21 22.91 15.51
N TYR A 400 6.91 23.22 15.43
CA TYR A 400 6.41 24.15 14.41
C TYR A 400 7.10 25.51 14.55
N VAL A 401 7.57 26.02 13.41
CA VAL A 401 8.25 27.32 13.26
C VAL A 401 7.35 28.37 12.61
#